data_AF-A0A976JHB5-F1
#
_entry.id   AF-A0A976JHB5-F1
#
_cell.length_a   1.000
_cell.length_b   1.000
_cell.length_c   1.000
_cell.angle_alpha   90.00
_cell.angle_beta   90.00
_cell.angle_gamma   90.00
#
_symmetry.space_group_name_H-M   'P 1'
#
loop_
_entity.id
_entity.type
_entity.pdbx_description
1 polymer ?
#
loop_
_entity_poly.entity_id
_entity_poly.type
_entity_poly.pdbx_seq_one_letter_code
_entity_poly.pdbx_strand_id
1 'polypeptide(L)'
;MVRTDGTSHIFYLQLTETLSEDFFVFTKLFAKYRIKLVPVKPGDFSEMMDGTRKHLLVVCRDLQSQKTFLNFRSKFLDYALLNNKVSMFHVTSFSRIHIAHKVEQTYGYFYKRLPAGYEELSKFIAYTYYKQTEINRKWPGGRRAKLPVALKI
;
A
#
# COMPACT_ATOMS: atom_id res chain seq x y z
N MET A 1 16.12 -7.52 20.60
CA MET A 1 14.71 -7.67 20.99
C MET A 1 13.94 -6.43 20.54
N VAL A 2 13.10 -6.53 19.50
CA VAL A 2 12.16 -5.46 19.15
C VAL A 2 10.78 -6.09 19.13
N ARG A 3 9.97 -5.77 20.14
CA ARG A 3 8.57 -6.16 20.20
C ARG A 3 7.86 -5.44 19.06
N THR A 4 7.47 -6.18 18.04
CA THR A 4 6.53 -5.71 17.02
C THR A 4 5.16 -5.76 17.67
N ASP A 5 4.72 -4.65 18.25
CA ASP A 5 3.30 -4.50 18.59
C ASP A 5 2.49 -4.80 17.33
N GLY A 6 1.60 -5.78 17.41
CA GLY A 6 0.88 -6.41 16.30
C GLY A 6 -0.14 -5.52 15.61
N THR A 7 0.07 -4.20 15.56
CA THR A 7 -0.79 -3.23 14.89
C THR A 7 -0.38 -3.09 13.43
N SER A 8 -1.21 -3.68 12.57
CA SER A 8 -1.20 -3.46 11.13
C SER A 8 -1.46 -2.00 10.82
N HIS A 9 -0.57 -1.34 10.08
CA HIS A 9 -0.71 0.07 9.71
C HIS A 9 -0.74 0.25 8.19
N ILE A 10 -1.56 1.21 7.75
CA ILE A 10 -1.63 1.68 6.36
C ILE A 10 -1.44 3.20 6.40
N PHE A 11 -0.54 3.70 5.56
CA PHE A 11 -0.34 5.13 5.41
C PHE A 11 -1.44 5.72 4.53
N TYR A 12 -2.02 6.84 4.93
CA TYR A 12 -2.96 7.60 4.12
C TYR A 12 -2.26 8.83 3.57
N LEU A 13 -2.18 8.93 2.25
CA LEU A 13 -1.51 10.06 1.60
C LEU A 13 -2.40 11.30 1.67
N GLN A 14 -1.97 12.29 2.44
CA GLN A 14 -2.61 13.58 2.52
C GLN A 14 -2.21 14.43 1.30
N LEU A 15 -3.17 14.65 0.38
CA LEU A 15 -2.94 15.38 -0.88
C LEU A 15 -3.32 16.86 -0.82
N THR A 16 -4.00 17.27 0.26
CA THR A 16 -4.53 18.60 0.52
C THR A 16 -3.98 19.14 1.84
N GLU A 17 -4.04 20.46 2.05
CA GLU A 17 -3.55 21.07 3.30
C GLU A 17 -4.31 20.58 4.53
N THR A 18 -5.62 20.36 4.37
CA THR A 18 -6.49 19.76 5.38
C THR A 18 -6.66 18.26 5.13
N LEU A 19 -6.94 17.52 6.20
CA LEU A 19 -7.20 16.09 6.12
C LEU A 19 -8.63 15.85 5.61
N SER A 20 -8.78 15.10 4.52
CA SER A 20 -10.09 14.81 3.92
C SER A 20 -11.01 14.06 4.89
N GLU A 21 -12.32 14.30 4.79
CA GLU A 21 -13.36 13.50 5.48
C GLU A 21 -13.20 12.00 5.22
N ASP A 22 -12.72 11.62 4.04
CA ASP A 22 -12.37 10.24 3.67
C ASP A 22 -11.52 9.56 4.75
N PHE A 23 -10.50 10.26 5.25
CA PHE A 23 -9.58 9.72 6.24
C PHE A 23 -10.33 9.32 7.52
N PHE A 24 -11.21 10.17 8.01
CA PHE A 24 -11.94 9.92 9.25
C PHE A 24 -12.93 8.76 9.07
N VAL A 25 -13.59 8.68 7.92
CA VAL A 25 -14.48 7.57 7.56
C VAL A 25 -13.69 6.26 7.49
N PHE A 26 -12.58 6.24 6.76
CA PHE A 26 -11.73 5.05 6.65
C PHE A 26 -11.13 4.65 8.00
N THR A 27 -10.72 5.60 8.84
CA THR A 27 -10.17 5.31 10.18
C THR A 27 -11.20 4.59 11.05
N LYS A 28 -12.46 5.05 11.06
CA LYS A 28 -13.55 4.39 11.78
C LYS A 28 -13.82 2.97 11.25
N LEU A 29 -13.80 2.79 9.94
CA LEU A 29 -14.03 1.49 9.32
C LEU A 29 -12.86 0.52 9.53
N PHE A 30 -11.62 1.00 9.43
CA PHE A 30 -10.41 0.20 9.62
C PHE A 30 -10.17 -0.22 11.07
N ALA A 31 -10.67 0.54 12.04
CA ALA A 31 -10.67 0.14 13.45
C ALA A 31 -11.34 -1.24 13.66
N LYS A 32 -12.40 -1.55 12.90
CA LYS A 32 -13.08 -2.87 12.94
C LYS A 32 -12.16 -4.02 12.52
N TYR A 33 -11.19 -3.73 11.66
CA TYR A 33 -10.21 -4.69 11.17
C TYR A 33 -8.89 -4.63 11.93
N ARG A 34 -8.76 -3.84 13.02
CA ARG A 34 -7.49 -3.61 13.73
C ARG A 34 -6.37 -3.07 12.83
N ILE A 35 -6.75 -2.30 11.80
CA ILE A 35 -5.82 -1.60 10.93
C ILE A 35 -5.78 -0.13 11.36
N LYS A 36 -4.58 0.37 11.68
CA LYS A 36 -4.35 1.78 12.01
C LYS A 36 -4.05 2.56 10.75
N LEU A 37 -4.83 3.62 10.49
CA LEU A 37 -4.58 4.53 9.40
C LEU A 37 -3.69 5.69 9.90
N VAL A 38 -2.58 5.94 9.22
CA VAL A 38 -1.61 6.98 9.61
C VAL A 38 -1.55 8.04 8.51
N PRO A 39 -2.01 9.27 8.75
CA PRO A 39 -1.94 10.31 7.74
C PRO A 39 -0.47 10.74 7.55
N VAL A 40 -0.08 10.95 6.30
CA VAL A 40 1.30 11.33 5.96
C VAL A 40 1.31 12.26 4.76
N LYS A 41 2.17 13.27 4.79
CA LYS A 41 2.39 14.15 3.64
C LYS A 41 3.32 13.47 2.63
N PRO A 42 3.27 13.86 1.34
CA PRO A 42 4.11 13.26 0.30
C PRO A 42 5.62 13.34 0.59
N GLY A 43 6.10 14.48 1.10
CA GLY A 43 7.51 14.66 1.48
C GLY A 43 7.92 13.70 2.58
N ASP A 44 7.25 13.77 3.72
CA ASP A 44 7.49 12.92 4.89
C ASP A 44 7.44 11.42 4.53
N PHE A 45 6.49 10.99 3.69
CA PHE A 45 6.39 9.58 3.28
C PHE A 45 7.63 9.10 2.54
N SER A 46 8.22 9.95 1.68
CA SER A 46 9.44 9.60 0.94
C SER A 46 10.65 9.46 1.86
N GLU A 47 10.74 10.27 2.91
CA GLU A 47 11.81 10.22 3.91
C GLU A 47 11.69 9.02 4.84
N MET A 48 10.46 8.59 5.13
CA MET A 48 10.17 7.44 6.00
C MET A 48 10.53 6.07 5.38
N MET A 49 11.05 6.02 4.16
CA MET A 49 11.35 4.76 3.48
C MET A 49 12.63 4.11 4.02
N ASP A 50 12.48 2.97 4.67
CA ASP A 50 13.54 2.22 5.36
C ASP A 50 13.89 0.89 4.66
N GLY A 51 13.46 0.73 3.41
CA GLY A 51 13.62 -0.51 2.64
C GLY A 51 12.57 -1.58 2.93
N THR A 52 11.73 -1.41 3.95
CA THR A 52 10.56 -2.27 4.15
C THR A 52 9.43 -1.90 3.21
N ARG A 53 8.61 -2.89 2.83
CA ARG A 53 7.45 -2.64 1.98
C ARG A 53 6.36 -1.94 2.79
N LYS A 54 5.96 -0.73 2.38
CA LYS A 54 4.91 0.07 3.04
C LYS A 54 3.60 0.00 2.27
N HIS A 55 2.47 0.01 2.97
CA HIS A 55 1.14 0.05 2.37
C HIS A 55 0.61 1.48 2.39
N LEU A 56 0.17 1.96 1.23
CA LEU A 56 -0.27 3.34 1.01
C LEU A 56 -1.70 3.35 0.49
N LEU A 57 -2.58 4.14 1.11
CA LEU A 57 -3.91 4.45 0.63
C LEU A 57 -3.90 5.88 0.08
N VAL A 58 -4.34 6.02 -1.17
CA VAL A 58 -4.45 7.30 -1.85
C VAL A 58 -5.89 7.47 -2.31
N VAL A 59 -6.53 8.57 -1.90
CA VAL A 59 -7.89 8.92 -2.31
C VAL A 59 -7.86 10.24 -3.08
N CYS A 60 -8.22 10.21 -4.36
CA CYS A 60 -8.24 11.38 -5.25
C CYS A 60 -9.67 11.63 -5.77
N ARG A 61 -10.30 12.70 -5.30
CA ARG A 61 -11.69 13.05 -5.67
C ARG A 61 -11.78 14.19 -6.68
N ASP A 62 -10.85 15.13 -6.58
CA ASP A 62 -10.88 16.40 -7.29
C ASP A 62 -9.57 16.63 -8.07
N LEU A 63 -9.57 17.67 -8.89
CA LEU A 63 -8.41 18.00 -9.72
C LEU A 63 -7.18 18.43 -8.91
N GLN A 64 -7.38 19.02 -7.72
CA GLN A 64 -6.29 19.51 -6.90
C GLN A 64 -5.51 18.35 -6.26
N SER A 65 -6.22 17.42 -5.62
CA SER A 65 -5.68 16.17 -5.10
C SER A 65 -5.00 15.36 -6.20
N GLN A 66 -5.61 15.28 -7.38
CA GLN A 66 -5.01 14.63 -8.54
C GLN A 66 -3.71 15.30 -8.98
N LYS A 67 -3.64 16.64 -9.02
CA LYS A 67 -2.42 17.37 -9.37
C LYS A 67 -1.30 17.11 -8.37
N THR A 68 -1.60 17.17 -7.06
CA THR A 68 -0.62 16.85 -6.01
C THR A 68 -0.14 15.41 -6.12
N PHE A 69 -1.06 14.46 -6.36
CA PHE A 69 -0.73 13.07 -6.55
C PHE A 69 0.19 12.85 -7.75
N LEU A 70 -0.11 13.44 -8.91
CA LEU A 70 0.71 13.31 -10.11
C LEU A 70 2.13 13.87 -9.91
N ASN A 71 2.25 15.00 -9.21
CA ASN A 71 3.55 15.59 -8.87
C ASN A 71 4.37 14.71 -7.93
N PHE A 72 3.73 14.10 -6.93
CA PHE A 72 4.40 13.16 -6.04
C PHE A 72 4.78 11.86 -6.78
N ARG A 73 3.90 11.43 -7.68
CA ARG A 73 4.07 10.20 -8.45
C ARG A 73 5.33 10.23 -9.31
N SER A 74 5.48 11.29 -10.10
CA SER A 74 6.62 11.45 -11.01
C SER A 74 7.96 11.57 -10.29
N LYS A 75 7.96 12.15 -9.07
CA LYS A 75 9.18 12.35 -8.30
C LYS A 75 9.66 11.10 -7.57
N PHE A 76 8.74 10.32 -7.01
CA PHE A 76 9.10 9.26 -6.06
C PHE A 76 8.27 7.98 -6.23
N LEU A 77 6.94 8.12 -6.33
CA LEU A 77 6.06 6.96 -6.17
C LEU A 77 6.21 5.93 -7.29
N ASP A 78 6.41 6.36 -8.53
CA ASP A 78 6.59 5.44 -9.66
C ASP A 78 7.82 4.54 -9.44
N TYR A 79 8.94 5.12 -8.99
CA TYR A 79 10.13 4.36 -8.61
C TYR A 79 9.84 3.40 -7.45
N ALA A 80 9.16 3.86 -6.39
CA ALA A 80 8.87 3.04 -5.22
C ALA A 80 7.94 1.86 -5.53
N LEU A 81 6.97 2.07 -6.41
CA LEU A 81 6.04 1.04 -6.90
C LEU A 81 6.74 0.00 -7.78
N LEU A 82 7.56 0.44 -8.74
CA LEU A 82 8.30 -0.46 -9.63
C LEU A 82 9.28 -1.35 -8.87
N ASN A 83 9.86 -0.85 -7.77
CA ASN A 83 10.78 -1.61 -6.93
C ASN A 83 10.09 -2.40 -5.81
N ASN A 84 8.77 -2.53 -5.82
CA ASN A 84 7.97 -3.22 -4.80
C ASN A 84 8.18 -2.72 -3.36
N LYS A 85 8.69 -1.49 -3.19
CA LYS A 85 8.87 -0.85 -1.88
C LYS A 85 7.55 -0.31 -1.35
N VAL A 86 6.58 -0.07 -2.22
CA VAL A 86 5.24 0.40 -1.85
C VAL A 86 4.18 -0.52 -2.45
N SER A 87 3.13 -0.80 -1.69
CA SER A 87 1.87 -1.32 -2.20
C SER A 87 0.80 -0.25 -2.04
N MET A 88 0.20 0.19 -3.14
CA MET A 88 -0.71 1.31 -3.17
C MET A 88 -2.14 0.89 -3.49
N PHE A 89 -3.07 1.28 -2.61
CA PHE A 89 -4.51 1.30 -2.84
C PHE A 89 -4.88 2.68 -3.39
N HIS A 90 -5.21 2.76 -4.67
CA HIS A 90 -5.56 3.98 -5.36
C HIS A 90 -7.06 4.03 -5.61
N VAL A 91 -7.75 4.86 -4.82
CA VAL A 91 -9.18 5.13 -4.92
C VAL A 91 -9.35 6.48 -5.60
N THR A 92 -9.89 6.53 -6.81
CA THR A 92 -9.91 7.78 -7.58
C THR A 92 -11.08 7.91 -8.54
N SER A 93 -11.53 9.14 -8.77
CA SER A 93 -12.47 9.46 -9.86
C SER A 93 -11.80 9.46 -11.24
N PHE A 94 -10.46 9.45 -11.27
CA PHE A 94 -9.64 9.54 -12.47
C PHE A 94 -9.22 8.17 -13.02
N SER A 95 -8.48 8.19 -14.12
CA SER A 95 -7.92 7.01 -14.76
C SER A 95 -6.79 6.37 -13.93
N ARG A 96 -6.43 5.13 -14.30
CA ARG A 96 -5.31 4.41 -13.70
C ARG A 96 -3.97 5.13 -14.00
N ILE A 97 -2.96 4.87 -13.17
CA ILE A 97 -1.60 5.33 -13.46
C ILE A 97 -1.04 4.65 -14.72
N HIS A 98 -0.16 5.35 -15.44
CA HIS A 98 0.41 4.85 -16.69
C HIS A 98 1.18 3.53 -16.53
N ILE A 99 1.86 3.35 -15.40
CA ILE A 99 2.64 2.13 -15.11
C ILE A 99 1.80 0.98 -14.52
N ALA A 100 0.46 1.13 -14.45
CA ALA A 100 -0.42 0.19 -13.73
C ALA A 100 -0.18 -1.26 -14.15
N HIS A 101 -0.12 -1.55 -15.45
CA HIS A 101 0.09 -2.91 -15.95
C HIS A 101 1.34 -3.59 -15.38
N LYS A 102 2.44 -2.85 -15.22
CA LYS A 102 3.70 -3.39 -14.68
C LYS A 102 3.62 -3.66 -13.18
N VAL A 103 2.95 -2.78 -12.45
CA VAL A 103 2.89 -2.81 -10.97
C VAL A 103 1.77 -3.72 -10.45
N GLU A 104 0.68 -3.90 -11.22
CA GLU A 104 -0.40 -4.84 -10.89
C GLU A 104 0.12 -6.28 -10.85
N GLN A 105 1.07 -6.64 -11.73
CA GLN A 105 1.70 -7.97 -11.77
C GLN A 105 2.46 -8.31 -10.48
N THR A 106 2.99 -7.31 -9.78
CA THR A 106 3.72 -7.49 -8.52
C THR A 106 2.87 -7.23 -7.27
N TYR A 107 1.55 -7.12 -7.45
CA TYR A 107 0.60 -6.71 -6.40
C TYR A 107 0.97 -5.37 -5.76
N GLY A 108 1.69 -4.50 -6.47
CA GLY A 108 2.10 -3.19 -5.99
C GLY A 108 1.02 -2.12 -6.12
N TYR A 109 -0.01 -2.36 -6.92
CA TYR A 109 -1.04 -1.36 -7.24
C TYR A 109 -2.43 -1.99 -7.29
N PHE A 110 -3.37 -1.40 -6.56
CA PHE A 110 -4.78 -1.78 -6.54
C PHE A 110 -5.63 -0.57 -6.86
N TYR A 111 -6.36 -0.62 -7.96
CA TYR A 111 -7.20 0.48 -8.42
C TYR A 111 -8.68 0.26 -8.08
N LYS A 112 -9.32 1.30 -7.55
CA LYS A 112 -10.77 1.38 -7.39
C LYS A 112 -11.27 2.74 -7.88
N ARG A 113 -12.34 2.71 -8.66
CA ARG A 113 -12.96 3.92 -9.23
C ARG A 113 -14.03 4.47 -8.30
N LEU A 114 -14.11 5.80 -8.19
CA LEU A 114 -15.21 6.50 -7.51
C LEU A 114 -16.37 6.78 -8.50
N PRO A 115 -17.63 6.87 -8.02
CA PRO A 115 -18.06 6.69 -6.63
C PRO A 115 -18.09 5.21 -6.22
N ALA A 116 -17.70 4.93 -4.97
CA ALA A 116 -17.77 3.59 -4.40
C ALA A 116 -18.10 3.67 -2.90
N GLY A 117 -18.80 2.67 -2.39
CA GLY A 117 -19.17 2.62 -0.97
C GLY A 117 -17.96 2.41 -0.08
N TYR A 118 -17.78 3.24 0.95
CA TYR A 118 -16.65 3.13 1.87
C TYR A 118 -16.57 1.79 2.60
N GLU A 119 -17.72 1.17 2.91
CA GLU A 119 -17.75 -0.15 3.54
C GLU A 119 -17.15 -1.22 2.62
N GLU A 120 -17.52 -1.22 1.34
CA GLU A 120 -16.98 -2.15 0.36
C GLU A 120 -15.49 -1.90 0.12
N LEU A 121 -15.09 -0.64 -0.02
CA LEU A 121 -13.69 -0.25 -0.19
C LEU A 121 -12.85 -0.69 1.01
N SER A 122 -13.32 -0.45 2.23
CA SER A 122 -12.60 -0.83 3.45
C SER A 122 -12.47 -2.34 3.59
N LYS A 123 -13.53 -3.11 3.30
CA LYS A 123 -13.49 -4.59 3.22
C LYS A 123 -12.45 -5.06 2.22
N PHE A 124 -12.47 -4.51 1.01
CA PHE A 124 -11.53 -4.86 -0.06
C PHE A 124 -10.07 -4.54 0.33
N ILE A 125 -9.81 -3.36 0.88
CA ILE A 125 -8.47 -2.93 1.29
C ILE A 125 -7.98 -3.82 2.43
N ALA A 126 -8.80 -4.06 3.46
CA ALA A 126 -8.43 -4.90 4.59
C ALA A 126 -8.11 -6.34 4.17
N TYR A 127 -8.97 -6.94 3.35
CA TYR A 127 -8.75 -8.29 2.82
C TYR A 127 -7.42 -8.37 2.03
N THR A 128 -7.22 -7.43 1.11
CA THR A 128 -6.03 -7.39 0.27
C THR A 128 -4.76 -7.18 1.09
N TYR A 129 -4.82 -6.28 2.08
CA TYR A 129 -3.72 -6.02 3.01
C TYR A 129 -3.31 -7.30 3.76
N TYR A 130 -4.26 -8.01 4.37
CA TYR A 130 -3.95 -9.23 5.12
C TYR A 130 -3.37 -10.32 4.23
N LYS A 131 -3.97 -10.54 3.05
CA LYS A 131 -3.45 -11.49 2.06
C LYS A 131 -1.98 -11.21 1.71
N GLN A 132 -1.60 -9.94 1.55
CA GLN A 132 -0.21 -9.57 1.28
C GLN A 132 0.71 -9.82 2.48
N THR A 133 0.25 -9.53 3.70
CA THR A 133 1.05 -9.78 4.90
C THR A 133 1.27 -11.28 5.18
N GLU A 134 0.27 -12.12 4.88
CA GLU A 134 0.36 -13.58 5.05
C GLU A 134 1.33 -14.22 4.05
N ILE A 135 1.37 -13.77 2.80
CA ILE A 135 2.35 -14.24 1.79
C ILE A 135 3.79 -14.03 2.28
N ASN A 136 4.05 -12.96 3.03
CA ASN A 136 5.36 -12.67 3.60
C ASN A 136 5.68 -13.51 4.85
N ARG A 137 4.66 -14.09 5.51
CA ARG A 137 4.81 -15.02 6.64
C ARG A 137 4.99 -16.48 6.18
N LYS A 138 5.78 -16.71 5.13
CA LYS A 138 6.15 -18.08 4.73
C LYS A 138 6.90 -18.77 5.88
N TRP A 139 6.46 -19.98 6.21
CA TRP A 139 7.03 -20.83 7.27
C TRP A 139 8.54 -21.00 7.09
N PRO A 140 9.37 -20.85 8.15
CA PRO A 140 10.83 -20.86 8.05
C PRO A 140 11.41 -22.22 7.60
N GLY A 141 10.64 -23.31 7.70
CA GLY A 141 11.05 -24.67 7.31
C GLY A 141 10.95 -25.00 5.82
N GLY A 142 10.56 -24.07 4.94
CA GLY A 142 10.31 -24.33 3.52
C GLY A 142 11.53 -24.37 2.60
N ARG A 143 12.76 -24.20 3.12
CA ARG A 143 13.97 -24.40 2.31
C ARG A 143 14.18 -25.90 2.12
N ARG A 144 13.79 -26.42 0.96
CA ARG A 144 14.15 -27.77 0.48
C ARG A 144 15.66 -27.93 0.67
N ALA A 145 16.07 -28.91 1.49
CA ALA A 145 17.48 -29.22 1.66
C ALA A 145 18.10 -29.47 0.28
N LYS A 146 19.16 -28.73 -0.06
CA LYS A 146 19.95 -29.04 -1.25
C LYS A 146 20.65 -30.36 -0.93
N LEU A 147 20.22 -31.45 -1.57
CA LEU A 147 20.95 -32.71 -1.50
C LEU A 147 22.38 -32.44 -2.00
N PRO A 148 23.42 -32.83 -1.26
CA PRO A 148 24.78 -32.76 -1.76
C PRO A 148 24.85 -33.63 -3.02
N VAL A 149 25.34 -33.05 -4.11
CA VAL A 149 25.63 -33.80 -5.34
C VAL A 149 26.76 -34.75 -4.97
N ALA A 150 26.43 -36.02 -4.76
CA ALA A 150 27.43 -37.05 -4.53
C ALA A 150 28.38 -37.05 -5.73
N LEU A 151 29.65 -36.74 -5.47
CA LEU A 151 30.74 -36.92 -6.42
C LEU A 151 30.75 -38.40 -6.82
N LYS A 152 30.51 -38.68 -8.11
CA LYS A 152 30.74 -39.99 -8.69
C LYS A 152 32.26 -40.21 -8.72
N ILE A 153 32.71 -41.23 -7.98
CA ILE A 153 34.02 -41.87 -8.15
C ILE A 153 33.95 -42.71 -9.43
#